data_AF-A0A374V1P7-F1
#
_entry.id   AF-A0A374V1P7-F1
#
_cell.length_a   1.000
_cell.length_b   1.000
_cell.length_c   1.000
_cell.angle_alpha   90.00
_cell.angle_beta   90.00
_cell.angle_gamma   90.00
#
_symmetry.space_group_name_H-M   'P 1'
#
loop_
_entity.id
_entity.type
_entity.pdbx_description
1 polymer ?
#
loop_
_entity_poly.entity_id
_entity_poly.type
_entity_poly.pdbx_seq_one_letter_code
_entity_poly.pdbx_strand_id
1 'polypeptide(L)'
;MCIDLNQTAFQLANKIKRVLDSDVRIRISLNNATFFEYDSDEDVVIIAPVSLLEIEEKEKAQIASRAAYELVLMSAKTSARKFNGILLPDCFLYCVYSTLHEIGHHDYFVSSSATEFQGHVAQRESLLEFSKDKLINAIASGQDPRNSQEIFARSYRNIPFEKIADDYARRLMPVVLSKLLVEDGPNEAK
;
A
#
# COMPACT_ATOMS: atom_id res chain seq x y z
N MET A 1 18.34 -16.71 1.50
CA MET A 1 16.98 -16.25 1.13
C MET A 1 17.14 -15.16 0.09
N CYS A 2 16.63 -15.39 -1.12
CA CYS A 2 16.69 -14.42 -2.21
C CYS A 2 15.25 -14.05 -2.55
N ILE A 3 14.86 -12.81 -2.25
CA ILE A 3 13.55 -12.30 -2.64
C ILE A 3 13.62 -12.06 -4.14
N ASP A 4 12.78 -12.75 -4.92
CA ASP A 4 12.68 -12.52 -6.35
C ASP A 4 12.04 -11.15 -6.60
N LEU A 5 12.84 -10.18 -6.99
CA LEU A 5 12.38 -8.82 -7.27
C LEU A 5 11.71 -8.67 -8.64
N ASN A 6 11.85 -9.69 -9.50
CA ASN A 6 11.14 -9.76 -10.79
C ASN A 6 9.74 -10.38 -10.63
N GLN A 7 9.41 -10.93 -9.45
CA GLN A 7 8.04 -11.35 -9.17
C GLN A 7 7.09 -10.16 -9.31
N THR A 8 5.87 -10.40 -9.77
CA THR A 8 4.88 -9.34 -9.90
C THR A 8 4.26 -8.99 -8.56
N ALA A 9 3.79 -7.77 -8.40
CA ALA A 9 3.01 -7.38 -7.21
C ALA A 9 1.78 -8.26 -7.03
N PHE A 10 1.14 -8.69 -8.12
CA PHE A 10 0.04 -9.65 -8.07
C PHE A 10 0.46 -11.02 -7.48
N GLN A 11 1.62 -11.54 -7.88
CA GLN A 11 2.15 -12.79 -7.30
C GLN A 11 2.44 -12.63 -5.81
N LEU A 12 3.10 -11.54 -5.42
CA LEU A 12 3.39 -11.23 -4.03
C LEU A 12 2.09 -11.08 -3.21
N ALA A 13 1.08 -10.39 -3.73
CA ALA A 13 -0.19 -10.19 -3.05
C ALA A 13 -0.92 -11.51 -2.79
N ASN A 14 -0.89 -12.44 -3.75
CA ASN A 14 -1.41 -13.78 -3.55
C ASN A 14 -0.63 -14.58 -2.49
N LYS A 15 0.70 -14.42 -2.40
CA LYS A 15 1.48 -15.00 -1.30
C LYS A 15 1.02 -14.42 0.05
N ILE A 16 0.89 -13.10 0.15
CA ILE A 16 0.44 -12.40 1.37
C ILE A 16 -0.94 -12.89 1.79
N LYS A 17 -1.90 -12.96 0.86
CA LYS A 17 -3.25 -13.49 1.11
C LYS A 17 -3.20 -14.88 1.73
N ARG A 18 -2.46 -15.82 1.13
CA ARG A 18 -2.32 -17.19 1.65
C ARG A 18 -1.70 -17.22 3.04
N VAL A 19 -0.65 -16.43 3.24
CA VAL A 19 0.06 -16.30 4.52
C VAL A 19 -0.83 -15.77 5.64
N LEU A 20 -1.77 -14.89 5.29
CA LEU A 20 -2.78 -14.35 6.20
C LEU A 20 -3.99 -15.25 6.40
N ASP A 21 -4.18 -16.27 5.56
CA ASP A 21 -5.43 -17.03 5.47
C ASP A 21 -6.65 -16.12 5.24
N SER A 22 -6.45 -15.07 4.42
CA SER A 22 -7.51 -14.12 4.09
C SER A 22 -8.38 -14.63 2.96
N ASP A 23 -9.68 -14.40 3.06
CA ASP A 23 -10.70 -14.74 2.06
C ASP A 23 -10.80 -13.70 0.92
N VAL A 24 -10.19 -12.53 1.09
CA VAL A 24 -10.22 -11.41 0.12
C VAL A 24 -9.95 -11.87 -1.31
N ARG A 25 -10.73 -11.37 -2.26
CA ARG A 25 -10.50 -11.62 -3.68
C ARG A 25 -9.42 -10.67 -4.19
N ILE A 26 -8.43 -11.21 -4.90
CA ILE A 26 -7.38 -10.42 -5.55
C ILE A 26 -7.53 -10.57 -7.06
N ARG A 27 -7.70 -9.46 -7.79
CA ARG A 27 -7.77 -9.42 -9.25
C ARG A 27 -6.61 -8.64 -9.84
N ILE A 28 -6.30 -8.95 -11.08
CA ILE A 28 -5.32 -8.21 -11.87
C ILE A 28 -5.93 -6.87 -12.28
N SER A 29 -5.18 -5.78 -12.11
CA SER A 29 -5.57 -4.49 -12.69
C SER A 29 -5.49 -4.54 -14.22
N LEU A 30 -6.61 -4.21 -14.87
CA LEU A 30 -6.69 -4.05 -16.33
C LEU A 30 -6.42 -2.61 -16.77
N ASN A 31 -6.37 -1.67 -15.82
CA ASN A 31 -6.00 -0.28 -16.06
C ASN A 31 -4.61 -0.02 -15.45
N ASN A 32 -3.79 0.79 -16.09
CA ASN A 32 -2.46 1.17 -15.56
C ASN A 32 -2.53 2.44 -14.70
N ALA A 33 -3.70 2.78 -14.16
CA ALA A 33 -3.91 4.03 -13.42
C ALA A 33 -3.41 3.92 -11.97
N THR A 34 -3.56 2.74 -11.35
CA THR A 34 -3.20 2.45 -9.96
C THR A 34 -2.52 1.08 -9.88
N PHE A 35 -1.54 0.92 -8.97
CA PHE A 35 -0.89 -0.38 -8.75
C PHE A 35 -1.60 -1.24 -7.69
N PHE A 36 -2.24 -0.58 -6.73
CA PHE A 36 -2.93 -1.17 -5.58
C PHE A 36 -4.22 -0.37 -5.37
N GLU A 37 -5.35 -1.06 -5.30
CA GLU A 37 -6.65 -0.44 -5.08
C GLU A 37 -7.63 -1.45 -4.49
N TYR A 38 -8.37 -1.05 -3.48
CA TYR A 38 -9.56 -1.77 -3.03
C TYR A 38 -10.82 -1.19 -3.71
N ASP A 39 -11.57 -2.05 -4.40
CA ASP A 39 -12.87 -1.75 -4.98
C ASP A 39 -13.97 -2.34 -4.09
N SER A 40 -14.74 -1.47 -3.45
CA SER A 40 -15.84 -1.87 -2.56
C SER A 40 -17.11 -2.31 -3.29
N ASP A 41 -17.29 -1.92 -4.55
CA ASP A 41 -18.47 -2.31 -5.33
C ASP A 41 -18.35 -3.76 -5.80
N GLU A 42 -17.14 -4.14 -6.22
CA GLU A 42 -16.84 -5.51 -6.60
C GLU A 42 -16.35 -6.37 -5.43
N ASP A 43 -16.02 -5.77 -4.28
CA ASP A 43 -15.43 -6.43 -3.09
C ASP A 43 -14.16 -7.22 -3.45
N VAL A 44 -13.15 -6.47 -3.90
CA VAL A 44 -11.89 -7.03 -4.42
C VAL A 44 -10.74 -6.05 -4.25
N VAL A 45 -9.56 -6.61 -3.96
CA VAL A 45 -8.29 -5.91 -4.08
C VAL A 45 -7.74 -6.09 -5.50
N ILE A 46 -7.60 -4.98 -6.22
CA ILE A 46 -7.04 -4.89 -7.56
C ILE A 46 -5.54 -4.61 -7.45
N ILE A 47 -4.72 -5.47 -8.08
CA ILE A 47 -3.27 -5.37 -8.06
C ILE A 47 -2.72 -5.41 -9.48
N ALA A 48 -1.83 -4.47 -9.83
CA ALA A 48 -1.22 -4.45 -11.14
C ALA A 48 -0.29 -5.67 -11.37
N PRO A 49 -0.27 -6.25 -12.59
CA PRO A 49 0.54 -7.42 -12.92
C PRO A 49 1.98 -7.04 -13.32
N VAL A 50 2.58 -6.05 -12.65
CA VAL A 50 3.93 -5.52 -12.94
C VAL A 50 4.93 -5.94 -11.86
N SER A 51 6.22 -5.96 -12.20
CA SER A 51 7.27 -6.35 -11.25
C SER A 51 7.42 -5.36 -10.09
N LEU A 52 7.93 -5.82 -8.94
CA LEU A 52 8.14 -4.96 -7.77
C LEU A 52 9.11 -3.80 -8.10
N LEU A 53 10.16 -4.08 -8.88
CA LEU A 53 11.13 -3.07 -9.33
C LEU A 53 10.49 -2.04 -10.26
N GLU A 54 9.68 -2.48 -11.23
CA GLU A 54 9.01 -1.58 -12.15
C GLU A 54 8.04 -0.64 -11.43
N ILE A 55 7.37 -1.10 -10.37
CA ILE A 55 6.55 -0.23 -9.51
C ILE A 55 7.42 0.86 -8.88
N GLU A 56 8.54 0.49 -8.25
CA GLU A 56 9.45 1.47 -7.63
C GLU A 56 9.98 2.49 -8.65
N GLU A 57 10.36 2.03 -9.85
CA GLU A 57 10.82 2.92 -10.93
C GLU A 57 9.74 3.90 -11.36
N LYS A 58 8.51 3.44 -11.58
CA LYS A 58 7.36 4.27 -11.99
C LYS A 58 6.95 5.25 -10.90
N GLU A 59 6.85 4.78 -9.66
CA GLU A 59 6.54 5.61 -8.49
C GLU A 59 7.58 6.72 -8.32
N LYS A 60 8.86 6.38 -8.44
CA LYS A 60 9.95 7.36 -8.33
C LYS A 60 10.07 8.26 -9.56
N ALA A 61 9.54 7.90 -10.73
CA ALA A 61 9.69 8.71 -11.94
C ALA A 61 8.95 10.06 -11.87
N GLN A 62 7.81 10.13 -11.17
CA GLN A 62 7.01 11.35 -11.08
C GLN A 62 7.10 11.97 -9.68
N ILE A 63 7.13 13.31 -9.60
CA ILE A 63 7.22 14.02 -8.31
C ILE A 63 6.02 13.70 -7.42
N ALA A 64 4.81 13.62 -8.00
CA ALA A 64 3.58 13.36 -7.28
C ALA A 64 3.57 11.99 -6.59
N SER A 65 3.88 10.93 -7.34
CA SER A 65 3.92 9.55 -6.84
C SER A 65 5.11 9.30 -5.91
N ARG A 66 6.26 9.93 -6.18
CA ARG A 66 7.47 9.74 -5.36
C ARG A 66 7.25 10.11 -3.89
N ALA A 67 6.57 11.24 -3.62
CA ALA A 67 6.30 11.66 -2.25
C ALA A 67 5.43 10.66 -1.49
N ALA A 68 4.40 10.10 -2.15
CA ALA A 68 3.57 9.05 -1.59
C ALA A 68 4.40 7.77 -1.34
N TYR A 69 5.18 7.34 -2.33
CA TYR A 69 6.07 6.19 -2.21
C TYR A 69 7.01 6.27 -1.00
N GLU A 70 7.69 7.39 -0.83
CA GLU A 70 8.65 7.58 0.27
C GLU A 70 7.97 7.53 1.65
N LEU A 71 6.76 8.08 1.78
CA LEU A 71 5.98 8.02 3.02
C LEU A 71 5.52 6.59 3.33
N VAL A 72 5.00 5.86 2.33
CA VAL A 72 4.60 4.46 2.52
C VAL A 72 5.80 3.60 2.89
N LEU A 73 6.93 3.78 2.19
CA LEU A 73 8.16 3.06 2.45
C LEU A 73 8.70 3.34 3.87
N MET A 74 8.60 4.58 4.36
CA MET A 74 8.98 4.92 5.72
C MET A 74 8.12 4.16 6.77
N SER A 75 6.82 4.08 6.54
CA SER A 75 5.90 3.27 7.37
C SER A 75 6.25 1.79 7.30
N ALA A 76 6.50 1.28 6.10
CA ALA A 76 6.89 -0.10 5.83
C ALA A 76 8.19 -0.48 6.56
N LYS A 77 9.24 0.34 6.43
CA LYS A 77 10.51 0.16 7.16
C LYS A 77 10.30 0.22 8.68
N THR A 78 9.44 1.11 9.15
CA THR A 78 9.14 1.22 10.59
C THR A 78 8.46 -0.05 11.12
N SER A 79 7.50 -0.60 10.39
CA SER A 79 6.87 -1.88 10.73
C SER A 79 7.81 -3.07 10.61
N ALA A 80 8.78 -3.02 9.69
CA ALA A 80 9.77 -4.07 9.49
C ALA A 80 10.95 -4.02 10.48
N ARG A 81 11.02 -3.07 11.42
CA ARG A 81 12.19 -2.85 12.31
C ARG A 81 12.69 -4.09 13.04
N LYS A 82 11.81 -5.02 13.42
CA LYS A 82 12.22 -6.27 14.10
C LYS A 82 13.07 -7.20 13.22
N PHE A 83 13.12 -6.94 11.91
CA PHE A 83 13.93 -7.65 10.92
C PHE A 83 15.18 -6.87 10.49
N ASN A 84 15.62 -5.84 11.24
CA ASN A 84 16.76 -4.99 10.87
C ASN A 84 18.09 -5.73 10.59
N GLY A 85 18.22 -7.01 10.97
CA GLY A 85 19.35 -7.87 10.61
C GLY A 85 19.23 -8.55 9.23
N ILE A 86 18.10 -8.39 8.54
CA ILE A 86 17.81 -8.93 7.21
C ILE A 86 17.66 -7.75 6.26
N LEU A 87 18.51 -7.69 5.23
CA LEU A 87 18.39 -6.67 4.20
C LEU A 87 17.19 -7.00 3.29
N LEU A 88 16.06 -6.35 3.55
CA LEU A 88 14.85 -6.46 2.75
C LEU A 88 14.81 -5.31 1.73
N PRO A 89 14.62 -5.58 0.42
CA PRO A 89 14.58 -4.53 -0.61
C PRO A 89 13.40 -3.56 -0.41
N ASP A 90 13.63 -2.29 -0.74
CA ASP A 90 12.64 -1.21 -0.55
C ASP A 90 11.36 -1.44 -1.35
N CYS A 91 11.48 -1.83 -2.62
CA CYS A 91 10.34 -2.19 -3.48
C CYS A 91 9.51 -3.34 -2.88
N PHE A 92 10.15 -4.34 -2.27
CA PHE A 92 9.46 -5.43 -1.60
C PHE A 92 8.70 -4.96 -0.36
N LEU A 93 9.35 -4.19 0.51
CA LEU A 93 8.71 -3.63 1.72
C LEU A 93 7.52 -2.74 1.36
N TYR A 94 7.68 -1.88 0.36
CA TYR A 94 6.62 -1.04 -0.17
C TYR A 94 5.44 -1.88 -0.66
N CYS A 95 5.67 -2.87 -1.52
CA CYS A 95 4.59 -3.69 -2.09
C CYS A 95 3.88 -4.56 -1.03
N VAL A 96 4.61 -5.08 -0.04
CA VAL A 96 3.99 -5.78 1.11
C VAL A 96 3.06 -4.84 1.86
N TYR A 97 3.56 -3.64 2.20
CA TYR A 97 2.77 -2.68 2.95
C TYR A 97 1.54 -2.21 2.17
N SER A 98 1.70 -1.84 0.90
CA SER A 98 0.60 -1.38 0.04
C SER A 98 -0.46 -2.46 -0.15
N THR A 99 -0.05 -3.72 -0.34
CA THR A 99 -1.01 -4.84 -0.40
C THR A 99 -1.81 -4.97 0.89
N LEU A 100 -1.13 -4.89 2.05
CA LEU A 100 -1.81 -4.99 3.34
C LEU A 100 -2.73 -3.80 3.61
N HIS A 101 -2.39 -2.63 3.09
CA HIS A 101 -3.25 -1.45 3.18
C HIS A 101 -4.59 -1.71 2.46
N GLU A 102 -4.57 -2.19 1.22
CA GLU A 102 -5.82 -2.50 0.49
C GLU A 102 -6.62 -3.64 1.14
N ILE A 103 -5.93 -4.67 1.67
CA ILE A 103 -6.60 -5.72 2.46
C ILE A 103 -7.22 -5.13 3.74
N GLY A 104 -6.61 -4.09 4.32
CA GLY A 104 -7.17 -3.36 5.47
C GLY A 104 -8.46 -2.61 5.14
N HIS A 105 -8.57 -2.04 3.93
CA HIS A 105 -9.83 -1.46 3.45
C HIS A 105 -10.92 -2.53 3.29
N HIS A 106 -10.57 -3.69 2.74
CA HIS A 106 -11.49 -4.85 2.68
C HIS A 106 -11.91 -5.32 4.08
N ASP A 107 -10.96 -5.52 5.00
CA ASP A 107 -11.24 -5.96 6.38
C ASP A 107 -12.19 -4.98 7.09
N TYR A 108 -12.00 -3.69 6.88
CA TYR A 108 -12.91 -2.66 7.39
C TYR A 108 -14.29 -2.70 6.71
N PHE A 109 -14.35 -2.87 5.39
CA PHE A 109 -15.61 -3.02 4.67
C PHE A 109 -16.45 -4.19 5.18
N VAL A 110 -15.83 -5.36 5.36
CA VAL A 110 -16.53 -6.57 5.83
C VAL A 110 -16.96 -6.47 7.30
N SER A 111 -16.19 -5.75 8.13
CA SER A 111 -16.45 -5.67 9.57
C SER A 111 -17.34 -4.49 10.00
N SER A 112 -17.56 -3.51 9.13
CA SER A 112 -18.37 -2.32 9.42
C SER A 112 -19.77 -2.41 8.83
N SER A 113 -20.68 -1.57 9.33
CA SER A 113 -21.99 -1.41 8.69
C SER A 113 -21.86 -0.61 7.39
N ALA A 114 -22.75 -0.86 6.43
CA ALA A 114 -22.77 -0.10 5.17
C ALA A 114 -22.83 1.41 5.39
N THR A 115 -23.61 1.89 6.37
CA THR A 115 -23.71 3.32 6.72
C THR A 115 -22.40 3.87 7.25
N GLU A 116 -21.71 3.12 8.11
CA GLU A 116 -20.44 3.52 8.69
C GLU A 116 -19.35 3.59 7.61
N PHE A 117 -19.23 2.54 6.80
CA PHE A 117 -18.29 2.48 5.67
C PHE A 117 -18.50 3.66 4.72
N GLN A 118 -19.74 3.87 4.26
CA GLN A 118 -20.07 4.97 3.36
C GLN A 118 -19.83 6.35 3.99
N GLY A 119 -20.05 6.48 5.30
CA GLY A 119 -19.70 7.70 6.04
C GLY A 119 -18.19 8.01 5.98
N HIS A 120 -17.35 6.99 6.14
CA HIS A 120 -15.89 7.15 6.01
C HIS A 120 -15.44 7.40 4.57
N VAL A 121 -16.05 6.76 3.58
CA VAL A 121 -15.78 7.00 2.15
C VAL A 121 -16.12 8.46 1.80
N ALA A 122 -17.32 8.94 2.15
CA ALA A 122 -17.73 10.32 1.90
C ALA A 122 -16.81 11.34 2.61
N GLN A 123 -16.40 11.05 3.84
CA GLN A 123 -15.44 11.88 4.56
C GLN A 123 -14.07 11.91 3.86
N ARG A 124 -13.59 10.75 3.39
CA ARG A 124 -12.34 10.64 2.64
C ARG A 124 -12.39 11.49 1.38
N GLU A 125 -13.44 11.39 0.58
CA GLU A 125 -13.59 12.17 -0.65
C GLU A 125 -13.54 13.67 -0.39
N SER A 126 -14.28 14.14 0.62
CA SER A 126 -14.30 15.56 1.01
C SER A 126 -12.92 16.06 1.46
N LEU A 127 -12.21 15.31 2.30
CA LEU A 127 -10.88 15.68 2.80
C LEU A 127 -9.80 15.59 1.72
N LEU A 128 -9.93 14.61 0.81
CA LEU A 128 -9.05 14.46 -0.34
C LEU A 128 -9.19 15.66 -1.27
N GLU A 129 -10.42 16.07 -1.59
CA GLU A 129 -10.65 17.22 -2.47
C GLU A 129 -10.09 18.51 -1.87
N PHE A 130 -10.35 18.76 -0.58
CA PHE A 130 -9.74 19.87 0.13
C PHE A 130 -8.21 19.85 0.12
N SER A 131 -7.60 18.67 0.20
CA SER A 131 -6.15 18.50 0.13
C SER A 131 -5.60 18.77 -1.28
N LYS A 132 -6.32 18.37 -2.33
CA LYS A 132 -5.97 18.68 -3.72
C LYS A 132 -6.04 20.17 -4.00
N ASP A 133 -7.09 20.85 -3.54
CA ASP A 133 -7.20 22.31 -3.67
C ASP A 133 -6.03 23.04 -3.02
N LYS A 134 -5.63 22.60 -1.82
CA LYS A 134 -4.44 23.14 -1.16
C LYS A 134 -3.16 22.93 -1.96
N LEU A 135 -2.97 21.73 -2.52
CA LEU A 135 -1.83 21.42 -3.37
C LEU A 135 -1.78 22.34 -4.60
N ILE A 136 -2.91 22.48 -5.31
CA ILE A 136 -3.03 23.32 -6.50
C ILE A 136 -2.71 24.78 -6.16
N ASN A 137 -3.29 25.31 -5.08
CA ASN A 137 -3.06 26.68 -4.64
C ASN A 137 -1.61 26.93 -4.19
N ALA A 138 -0.99 25.96 -3.51
CA ALA A 138 0.41 26.04 -3.09
C ALA A 138 1.36 26.14 -4.31
N ILE A 139 1.16 25.28 -5.31
CA ILE A 139 1.94 25.30 -6.55
C ILE A 139 1.70 26.61 -7.32
N ALA A 140 0.44 27.05 -7.44
CA ALA A 140 0.09 28.31 -8.09
C ALA A 140 0.70 29.53 -7.39
N SER A 141 0.92 29.46 -6.08
CA SER A 141 1.58 30.49 -5.27
C SER A 141 3.11 30.43 -5.33
N GLY A 142 3.68 29.57 -6.17
CA GLY A 142 5.13 29.44 -6.36
C GLY A 142 5.85 28.64 -5.28
N GLN A 143 5.14 27.87 -4.44
CA GLN A 143 5.80 26.96 -3.51
C GLN A 143 6.52 25.83 -4.25
N ASP A 144 7.57 25.27 -3.62
CA ASP A 144 8.31 24.15 -4.19
C ASP A 144 7.39 22.93 -4.40
N PRO A 145 7.27 22.42 -5.64
CA PRO A 145 6.34 21.33 -5.94
C PRO A 145 6.61 20.04 -5.17
N ARG A 146 7.87 19.75 -4.80
CA ARG A 146 8.19 18.52 -4.05
C ARG A 146 7.69 18.65 -2.61
N ASN A 147 7.96 19.78 -1.97
CA ASN A 147 7.46 20.06 -0.63
C ASN A 147 5.93 20.07 -0.59
N SER A 148 5.26 20.68 -1.58
CA SER A 148 3.79 20.69 -1.64
C SER A 148 3.22 19.27 -1.82
N GLN A 149 3.85 18.42 -2.63
CA GLN A 149 3.44 17.02 -2.80
C GLN A 149 3.67 16.19 -1.52
N GLU A 150 4.76 16.43 -0.79
CA GLU A 150 4.98 15.77 0.50
C GLU A 150 3.89 16.15 1.52
N ILE A 151 3.53 17.44 1.60
CA ILE A 151 2.45 17.92 2.46
C ILE A 151 1.13 17.25 2.07
N PHE A 152 0.81 17.21 0.77
CA PHE A 152 -0.39 16.55 0.26
C PHE A 152 -0.42 15.06 0.63
N ALA A 153 0.65 14.32 0.39
CA ALA A 153 0.72 12.91 0.69
C ALA A 153 0.59 12.63 2.21
N ARG A 154 1.18 13.49 3.06
CA ARG A 154 0.97 13.44 4.52
C ARG A 154 -0.47 13.76 4.91
N SER A 155 -1.13 14.72 4.26
CA SER A 155 -2.54 15.03 4.49
C SER A 155 -3.44 13.86 4.11
N TYR A 156 -3.21 13.25 2.96
CA TYR A 156 -3.92 12.06 2.50
C TYR A 156 -3.84 10.91 3.52
N ARG A 157 -2.63 10.53 3.96
CA ARG A 157 -2.43 9.45 4.95
C ARG A 157 -2.93 9.80 6.35
N ASN A 158 -3.34 11.04 6.59
CA ASN A 158 -3.97 11.46 7.84
C ASN A 158 -5.50 11.36 7.83
N ILE A 159 -6.11 11.12 6.67
CA ILE A 159 -7.54 10.88 6.54
C ILE A 159 -7.92 9.64 7.38
N PRO A 160 -9.00 9.69 8.18
CA PRO A 160 -9.38 8.58 9.07
C PRO A 160 -9.52 7.23 8.36
N PHE A 161 -10.13 7.20 7.17
CA PHE A 161 -10.29 5.98 6.39
C PHE A 161 -8.94 5.36 5.99
N GLU A 162 -8.00 6.17 5.49
CA GLU A 162 -6.64 5.73 5.14
C GLU A 162 -5.86 5.24 6.37
N LYS A 163 -6.11 5.85 7.54
CA LYS A 163 -5.50 5.44 8.81
C LYS A 163 -5.93 4.05 9.26
N ILE A 164 -7.19 3.68 9.04
CA ILE A 164 -7.68 2.33 9.38
C ILE A 164 -6.88 1.27 8.60
N ALA A 165 -6.73 1.46 7.30
CA ALA A 165 -5.93 0.60 6.44
C ALA A 165 -4.42 0.63 6.80
N ASP A 166 -3.86 1.80 7.14
CA ASP A 166 -2.49 1.91 7.63
C ASP A 166 -2.26 1.20 8.97
N ASP A 167 -3.21 1.26 9.89
CA ASP A 167 -3.15 0.55 11.17
C ASP A 167 -3.17 -0.97 10.96
N TYR A 168 -4.02 -1.43 10.05
CA TYR A 168 -4.06 -2.83 9.63
C TYR A 168 -2.70 -3.28 9.05
N ALA A 169 -2.16 -2.53 8.09
CA ALA A 169 -0.88 -2.83 7.47
C ALA A 169 0.27 -2.84 8.48
N ARG A 170 0.33 -1.82 9.35
CA ARG A 170 1.38 -1.73 10.37
C ARG A 170 1.35 -2.90 11.35
N ARG A 171 0.16 -3.35 11.73
CA ARG A 171 -0.04 -4.47 12.66
C ARG A 171 0.35 -5.81 12.05
N LEU A 172 -0.01 -6.05 10.78
CA LEU A 172 0.18 -7.37 10.14
C LEU A 172 1.49 -7.54 9.38
N MET A 173 2.10 -6.45 8.91
CA MET A 173 3.38 -6.53 8.19
C MET A 173 4.45 -7.34 8.93
N PRO A 174 4.66 -7.19 10.26
CA PRO A 174 5.62 -7.99 10.98
C PRO A 174 5.33 -9.50 10.97
N VAL A 175 4.05 -9.89 10.91
CA VAL A 175 3.61 -11.30 10.87
C VAL A 175 3.80 -11.86 9.47
N VAL A 176 3.37 -11.11 8.46
CA VAL A 176 3.45 -11.48 7.04
C VAL A 176 4.90 -11.65 6.62
N LEU A 177 5.78 -10.70 6.95
CA LEU A 177 7.21 -10.83 6.69
C LEU A 177 7.77 -12.10 7.34
N SER A 178 7.45 -12.38 8.62
CA SER A 178 7.96 -13.58 9.29
C SER A 178 7.61 -14.88 8.56
N LYS A 179 6.41 -14.96 7.98
CA LYS A 179 5.93 -16.15 7.27
C LYS A 179 6.48 -16.23 5.84
N LEU A 180 6.50 -15.12 5.10
CA LEU A 180 7.07 -15.06 3.75
C LEU A 180 8.56 -15.46 3.75
N LEU A 181 9.32 -14.98 4.73
CA LEU A 181 10.76 -15.30 4.85
C LEU A 181 11.02 -16.78 5.24
N VAL A 182 10.02 -17.48 5.81
CA VAL A 182 10.09 -18.91 6.08
C VAL A 182 9.68 -19.73 4.85
N GLU A 183 8.63 -19.32 4.12
CA GLU A 183 8.22 -19.96 2.86
C GLU A 183 9.30 -19.88 1.77
N ASP A 184 10.06 -18.79 1.73
CA ASP A 184 11.18 -18.59 0.78
C ASP A 184 12.55 -19.03 1.36
N GLY A 185 12.56 -19.75 2.50
CA GLY A 185 13.74 -20.41 3.05
C GLY A 185 14.15 -21.63 2.21
N PRO A 186 15.42 -22.10 2.27
CA PRO A 186 15.77 -23.36 1.63
C PRO A 186 14.86 -24.44 2.23
N ASN A 187 14.11 -25.14 1.38
CA ASN A 187 13.58 -26.46 1.73
C ASN A 187 14.78 -27.27 2.20
N GLU A 188 14.96 -27.41 3.52
CA GLU A 188 15.77 -28.50 4.04
C GLU A 188 15.10 -29.76 3.52
N ALA A 189 15.80 -30.42 2.59
CA ALA A 189 15.36 -31.60 1.90
C ALA A 189 14.85 -32.62 2.94
N LYS A 190 13.60 -33.04 2.76
CA LYS A 190 13.14 -34.31 3.31
C LYS A 190 13.90 -35.45 2.64
#